data_AF-E7MPN2-F1
#
_entry.id   AF-E7MPN2-F1
#
_cell.length_a   1.000
_cell.length_b   1.000
_cell.length_c   1.000
_cell.angle_alpha   90.00
_cell.angle_beta   90.00
_cell.angle_gamma   90.00
#
_symmetry.space_group_name_H-M   'P 1'
#
loop_
_entity.id
_entity.type
_entity.pdbx_description
1 polymer ?
#
loop_
_entity_poly.entity_id
_entity_poly.type
_entity_poly.pdbx_seq_one_letter_code
_entity_poly.pdbx_strand_id
1 'polypeptide(L)'
;MQSKLCVYIDISVRSIKVKNRIKELRKEHKLSQGELADLVGTTRQTITSIEVGKYTASLPLAYKIAKQFSLSIEEVFDFSELEEEA
;
A
#
# COMPACT_ATOMS: atom_id res chain seq x y z
N MET A 1 -31.36 -11.34 -30.06
CA MET A 1 -31.53 -10.95 -28.64
C MET A 1 -30.15 -10.91 -28.01
N GLN A 2 -29.37 -9.86 -28.32
CA GLN A 2 -28.03 -9.66 -27.76
C GLN A 2 -28.22 -8.93 -26.43
N SER A 3 -28.06 -9.62 -25.30
CA SER A 3 -28.10 -8.96 -24.00
C SER A 3 -26.93 -9.38 -23.13
N LYS A 4 -26.06 -8.39 -22.93
CA LYS A 4 -25.06 -8.25 -21.86
C LYS A 4 -23.87 -9.20 -21.96
N LEU A 5 -23.07 -8.87 -22.98
CA LEU A 5 -21.63 -8.98 -22.95
C LEU A 5 -21.12 -8.61 -21.56
N CYS A 6 -20.44 -9.55 -20.93
CA CYS A 6 -19.65 -9.33 -19.73
C CYS A 6 -18.75 -8.12 -20.00
N VAL A 7 -18.95 -7.03 -19.26
CA VAL A 7 -18.03 -5.89 -19.27
C VAL A 7 -16.82 -6.34 -18.46
N TYR A 8 -15.99 -7.21 -19.05
CA TYR A 8 -14.62 -7.35 -18.61
C TYR A 8 -13.95 -6.04 -18.95
N ILE A 9 -13.86 -5.16 -17.96
CA ILE A 9 -12.88 -4.10 -17.98
C ILE A 9 -11.54 -4.83 -18.04
N ASP A 10 -10.91 -4.85 -19.22
CA ASP A 10 -9.51 -5.19 -19.37
C ASP A 10 -8.71 -4.06 -18.70
N ILE A 11 -8.67 -4.10 -17.36
CA ILE A 11 -7.78 -3.26 -16.59
C ILE A 11 -6.41 -3.92 -16.75
N SER A 12 -5.72 -3.59 -17.84
CA SER A 12 -4.27 -3.65 -17.86
C SER A 12 -3.79 -2.69 -16.77
N VAL A 13 -3.82 -3.15 -15.52
CA VAL A 13 -3.27 -2.46 -14.36
C VAL A 13 -1.77 -2.39 -14.60
N ARG A 14 -1.32 -1.30 -15.22
CA ARG A 14 0.06 -0.87 -15.04
C ARG A 14 0.32 -0.89 -13.54
N SER A 15 1.38 -1.59 -13.14
CA SER A 15 1.77 -1.68 -11.74
C SER A 15 2.17 -0.28 -11.27
N ILE A 16 1.21 0.43 -10.67
CA ILE A 16 1.45 1.71 -10.02
C ILE A 16 2.38 1.43 -8.85
N LYS A 17 3.59 1.99 -8.90
CA LYS A 17 4.54 1.94 -7.79
C LYS A 17 4.31 3.14 -6.90
N VAL A 18 3.96 2.88 -5.65
CA VAL A 18 3.82 3.92 -4.62
C VAL A 18 5.01 3.83 -3.69
N LYS A 19 5.80 4.91 -3.60
CA LYS A 19 6.88 5.02 -2.61
C LYS A 19 6.28 5.10 -1.21
N ASN A 20 7.03 4.67 -0.20
CA ASN A 20 6.53 4.69 1.18
C ASN A 20 7.65 4.86 2.20
N ARG A 21 7.29 5.35 3.38
CA ARG A 21 8.20 5.56 4.53
C ARG A 21 8.07 4.49 5.61
N ILE A 22 7.41 3.36 5.31
CA ILE A 22 7.11 2.31 6.30
C ILE A 22 8.37 1.82 7.01
N LYS A 23 9.45 1.58 6.26
CA LYS A 23 10.71 1.10 6.82
C LYS A 23 11.36 2.09 7.79
N GLU A 24 11.23 3.38 7.51
CA GLU A 24 11.74 4.49 8.34
C GLU A 24 10.92 4.54 9.63
N LEU A 25 9.61 4.72 9.52
CA LEU A 25 8.66 4.79 10.64
C LEU A 25 8.78 3.56 11.56
N ARG A 26 8.83 2.37 10.97
CA ARG A 26 8.98 1.12 11.73
C ARG A 26 10.27 1.11 12.57
N LYS A 27 11.37 1.62 12.03
CA LYS A 27 12.65 1.67 12.75
C LYS A 27 12.66 2.73 13.85
N GLU A 28 12.05 3.89 13.62
CA GLU A 28 11.87 4.94 14.63
C GLU A 28 11.10 4.40 15.85
N HIS A 29 10.08 3.58 15.60
CA HIS A 29 9.29 2.90 16.62
C HIS A 29 9.92 1.59 17.13
N LYS A 30 11.14 1.23 16.71
CA LYS A 30 11.87 0.00 17.10
C LYS A 30 11.11 -1.30 16.82
N LEU A 31 10.25 -1.30 15.81
CA LEU A 31 9.49 -2.48 15.39
C LEU A 31 10.26 -3.30 14.36
N SER A 32 10.10 -4.61 14.36
CA SER A 32 10.45 -5.51 13.27
C SER A 32 9.32 -5.58 12.24
N GLN A 33 9.61 -6.10 11.03
CA GLN A 33 8.58 -6.26 9.99
C GLN A 33 7.44 -7.18 10.44
N GLY A 34 7.75 -8.18 11.28
CA GLY A 34 6.76 -9.10 11.85
C GLY A 34 5.86 -8.38 12.85
N GLU A 35 6.45 -7.62 13.79
CA GLU A 35 5.66 -6.87 14.78
C GLU A 35 4.73 -5.85 14.13
N LEU A 36 5.20 -5.11 13.12
CA LEU A 36 4.31 -4.22 12.36
C LEU A 36 3.20 -5.00 11.66
N ALA A 37 3.52 -6.15 11.08
CA ALA A 37 2.52 -6.98 10.40
C ALA A 37 1.42 -7.46 11.35
N ASP A 38 1.80 -7.90 12.55
CA ASP A 38 0.87 -8.32 13.60
C ASP A 38 -0.04 -7.15 14.03
N LEU A 39 0.53 -5.97 14.24
CA LEU A 39 -0.20 -4.76 14.65
C LEU A 39 -1.26 -4.32 13.61
N VAL A 40 -0.95 -4.45 12.32
CA VAL A 40 -1.87 -4.03 11.24
C VAL A 40 -2.70 -5.19 10.66
N GLY A 41 -2.54 -6.41 11.20
CA GLY A 41 -3.29 -7.59 10.82
C GLY A 41 -2.97 -8.06 9.40
N THR A 42 -1.68 -8.23 9.08
CA THR A 42 -1.20 -8.75 7.81
C THR A 42 -0.01 -9.70 8.01
N THR A 43 0.63 -10.15 6.93
CA THR A 43 1.83 -11.01 7.01
C THR A 43 3.11 -10.18 6.94
N ARG A 44 4.19 -10.69 7.54
CA ARG A 44 5.54 -10.10 7.38
C ARG A 44 5.92 -9.93 5.90
N GLN A 45 5.61 -10.92 5.06
CA GLN A 45 5.87 -10.89 3.61
C GLN A 45 5.13 -9.74 2.92
N THR A 46 3.92 -9.42 3.38
CA THR A 46 3.15 -8.26 2.90
C THR A 46 3.89 -6.97 3.23
N ILE A 47 4.31 -6.77 4.49
CA ILE A 47 5.10 -5.59 4.89
C ILE A 47 6.40 -5.49 4.08
N THR A 48 7.14 -6.59 3.95
CA THR A 48 8.37 -6.63 3.13
C THR A 48 8.10 -6.21 1.68
N SER A 49 7.04 -6.73 1.06
CA SER A 49 6.71 -6.44 -0.34
C SER A 49 6.31 -4.98 -0.54
N ILE A 50 5.65 -4.37 0.43
CA ILE A 50 5.32 -2.93 0.41
C ILE A 50 6.60 -2.10 0.60
N GLU A 51 7.43 -2.40 1.60
CA GLU A 51 8.67 -1.65 1.87
C GLU A 51 9.61 -1.60 0.65
N VAL A 52 9.61 -2.63 -0.21
CA VAL A 52 10.44 -2.68 -1.43
C VAL A 52 9.69 -2.29 -2.71
N GLY A 53 8.45 -1.82 -2.61
CA GLY A 53 7.65 -1.35 -3.75
C GLY A 53 7.23 -2.45 -4.74
N LYS A 54 7.20 -3.72 -4.31
CA LYS A 54 6.71 -4.86 -5.10
C LYS A 54 5.20 -5.01 -5.04
N TYR A 55 4.58 -4.48 -4.00
CA TYR A 55 3.14 -4.55 -3.78
C TYR A 55 2.64 -3.20 -3.26
N THR A 56 1.61 -2.66 -3.90
CA THR A 56 0.91 -1.47 -3.43
C THR A 56 -0.14 -1.91 -2.42
N ALA A 57 -0.09 -1.34 -1.22
CA ALA A 57 -1.04 -1.66 -0.16
C ALA A 57 -2.48 -1.33 -0.62
N SER A 58 -3.44 -2.20 -0.30
CA SER A 58 -4.85 -1.84 -0.44
C SER A 58 -5.19 -0.68 0.50
N LEU A 59 -6.20 0.13 0.14
CA LEU A 59 -6.61 1.28 0.97
C LEU A 59 -6.88 0.91 2.45
N PRO A 60 -7.56 -0.21 2.78
CA PRO A 60 -7.74 -0.61 4.19
C PRO A 60 -6.42 -0.90 4.91
N LEU A 61 -5.44 -1.51 4.22
CA LEU A 61 -4.13 -1.79 4.81
C LEU A 61 -3.31 -0.52 4.98
N ALA A 62 -3.32 0.37 3.98
CA ALA A 62 -2.69 1.68 4.04
C ALA A 62 -3.23 2.51 5.22
N TYR A 63 -4.56 2.54 5.40
CA TYR A 63 -5.21 3.20 6.52
C TYR A 63 -4.77 2.63 7.88
N LYS A 64 -4.70 1.31 8.04
CA LYS A 64 -4.22 0.69 9.28
C LYS A 64 -2.77 1.04 9.59
N ILE A 65 -1.90 1.04 8.58
CA ILE A 65 -0.49 1.41 8.72
C ILE A 65 -0.36 2.87 9.12
N ALA A 66 -1.08 3.78 8.46
CA ALA A 66 -1.08 5.20 8.80
C ALA A 66 -1.55 5.44 10.25
N LYS A 67 -2.64 4.76 10.64
CA LYS A 67 -3.17 4.81 12.00
C LYS A 67 -2.17 4.27 13.05
N GLN A 68 -1.40 3.23 12.72
CA GLN A 68 -0.38 2.68 13.63
C GLN A 68 0.69 3.72 14.00
N PHE A 69 0.98 4.66 13.10
CA PHE A 69 1.95 5.73 13.30
C PHE A 69 1.31 7.08 13.64
N SER A 70 -0.02 7.15 13.77
CA SER A 70 -0.78 8.40 13.98
C SER A 70 -0.52 9.46 12.90
N LEU A 71 -0.39 9.00 11.65
CA LEU A 71 -0.18 9.83 10.46
C LEU A 71 -1.35 9.70 9.49
N SER A 72 -1.45 10.64 8.55
CA SER A 72 -2.27 10.50 7.34
C SER A 72 -1.68 9.47 6.37
N ILE A 73 -2.45 9.08 5.35
CA ILE A 73 -1.97 8.11 4.36
C ILE A 73 -0.86 8.76 3.51
N GLU A 74 -1.03 10.04 3.17
CA GLU A 74 -0.15 10.86 2.35
C GLU A 74 1.20 11.13 3.03
N GLU A 75 1.25 11.11 4.36
CA GLU A 75 2.50 11.20 5.12
C GLU A 75 3.30 9.87 5.13
N VAL A 76 2.63 8.75 4.87
CA VAL A 76 3.23 7.40 4.86
C VAL A 76 3.55 6.92 3.44
N PHE A 77 2.70 7.27 2.48
CA PHE A 77 2.75 6.84 1.09
C PHE A 77 2.86 8.07 0.18
N ASP A 78 3.85 8.05 -0.71
CA ASP A 78 4.13 9.12 -1.65
C ASP A 78 3.47 8.79 -3.00
N PHE A 79 2.48 9.61 -3.34
CA PHE A 79 1.67 9.51 -4.56
C PHE A 79 2.06 10.53 -5.64
N SER A 80 3.18 11.27 -5.47
CA SER A 80 3.61 12.28 -6.45
C SER A 80 3.70 11.76 -7.89
N GLU A 81 4.18 10.54 -8.07
CA GLU A 81 4.28 9.88 -9.40
C GLU A 81 2.90 9.59 -10.04
N LEU A 82 1.80 9.64 -9.29
CA LEU A 82 0.43 9.54 -9.84
C LEU A 82 -0.16 10.89 -10.25
N GLU A 83 0.34 11.98 -9.66
CA GLU A 83 -0.15 13.33 -9.92
C GLU A 83 0.45 13.94 -11.19
N GLU A 84 1.64 13.48 -11.61
CA GLU A 84 2.32 13.94 -12.83
C GLU A 84 1.67 13.45 -14.15
N GLU A 85 0.74 12.49 -14.09
CA GLU A 85 0.02 11.95 -15.25
C GLU A 85 -1.35 12.62 -15.51
N ALA A 86 -1.73 13.62 -14.70
CA ALA A 86 -3.05 14.27 -14.70
C ALA A 86 -3.11 15.62 -15.44
#